data_AF-A0A927N169-F1
#
_entry.id   AF-A0A927N169-F1
#
_cell.length_a   1.000
_cell.length_b   1.000
_cell.length_c   1.000
_cell.angle_alpha   90.00
_cell.angle_beta   90.00
_cell.angle_gamma   90.00
#
_symmetry.space_group_name_H-M   'P 1'
#
loop_
_entity.id
_entity.type
_entity.pdbx_description
1 polymer ?
#
loop_
_entity_poly.entity_id
_entity_poly.type
_entity_poly.pdbx_seq_one_letter_code
_entity_poly.pdbx_strand_id
1 'polypeptide(L)'
;MVESTASPSSASPSPTPTPTPTPALTPTPTPTGAPTSTFPPGSLEDQLYKATVNFYAAINQSYRTLDTEPVADHLVPGSNAASSYTSYVEKVRSQGHHFEGLGEYQVTNFRVKLDGSNGNTRRVEFTLSISGGREVDANGKAVETYEAETWRDAWITFTGKDGQWLIVGQAVGESSN
;
A
#
# COMPACT_ATOMS: atom_id res chain seq x y z
N MET A 1 12.77 72.45 -50.11
CA MET A 1 12.79 72.33 -48.63
C MET A 1 11.41 71.84 -48.22
N VAL A 2 11.29 70.51 -48.01
CA VAL A 2 10.84 69.79 -46.78
C VAL A 2 9.32 69.85 -46.55
N GLU A 3 8.58 68.74 -46.76
CA GLU A 3 8.05 67.76 -45.77
C GLU A 3 6.95 68.36 -44.85
N SER A 4 5.83 67.71 -44.49
CA SER A 4 5.60 66.32 -44.09
C SER A 4 4.14 65.91 -44.26
N THR A 5 3.91 64.65 -44.66
CA THR A 5 2.64 63.93 -44.49
C THR A 5 2.61 63.25 -43.13
N ALA A 6 1.63 63.58 -42.27
CA ALA A 6 1.42 62.91 -40.99
C ALA A 6 0.71 61.56 -41.21
N SER A 7 1.26 60.50 -40.61
CA SER A 7 0.74 59.12 -40.62
C SER A 7 0.15 58.81 -39.24
N PRO A 8 -1.09 58.30 -39.10
CA PRO A 8 -1.63 57.92 -37.79
C PRO A 8 -1.10 56.55 -37.37
N SER A 9 -0.32 56.51 -36.29
CA SER A 9 0.16 55.29 -35.66
C SER A 9 -1.00 54.55 -34.96
N SER A 10 -1.38 53.40 -35.52
CA SER A 10 -2.35 52.47 -34.92
C SER A 10 -1.70 51.71 -33.76
N ALA A 11 -2.18 51.92 -32.54
CA ALA A 11 -1.75 51.20 -31.35
C ALA A 11 -2.47 49.84 -31.26
N SER A 12 -1.70 48.75 -31.30
CA SER A 12 -2.21 47.37 -31.16
C SER A 12 -2.37 47.01 -29.68
N PRO A 13 -3.53 46.46 -29.24
CA PRO A 13 -3.71 46.05 -27.85
C PRO A 13 -2.97 44.74 -27.55
N SER A 14 -2.21 44.73 -26.45
CA SER A 14 -1.47 43.58 -25.95
C SER A 14 -2.42 42.54 -25.32
N PRO A 15 -2.24 41.22 -25.57
CA PRO A 15 -3.07 40.19 -24.94
C PRO A 15 -2.72 40.04 -23.46
N THR A 16 -3.76 39.97 -22.62
CA THR A 16 -3.67 39.72 -21.18
C THR A 16 -3.41 38.22 -20.92
N PRO A 17 -2.46 37.84 -20.04
CA PRO A 17 -2.23 36.43 -19.72
C PRO A 17 -3.39 35.84 -18.91
N THR A 18 -3.87 34.68 -19.36
CA THR A 18 -4.91 33.89 -18.69
C THR A 18 -4.35 33.23 -17.42
N PRO A 19 -5.05 33.28 -16.28
CA PRO A 19 -4.59 32.63 -15.05
C PRO A 19 -4.56 31.10 -15.20
N THR A 20 -3.45 30.50 -14.78
CA THR A 20 -3.25 29.04 -14.73
C THR A 20 -4.12 28.44 -13.62
N PRO A 21 -4.86 27.34 -13.87
CA PRO A 21 -5.66 26.69 -12.84
C PRO A 21 -4.74 26.07 -11.76
N THR A 22 -5.01 26.42 -10.51
CA THR A 22 -4.38 25.81 -9.34
C THR A 22 -4.83 24.35 -9.23
N PRO A 23 -3.92 23.37 -9.12
CA PRO A 23 -4.31 21.97 -8.92
C PRO A 23 -5.04 21.82 -7.59
N ALA A 24 -6.21 21.17 -7.62
CA ALA A 24 -6.98 20.85 -6.44
C ALA A 24 -6.23 19.80 -5.61
N LEU A 25 -6.12 20.06 -4.29
CA LEU A 25 -5.58 19.09 -3.34
C LEU A 25 -6.49 17.85 -3.33
N THR A 26 -5.91 16.71 -3.69
CA THR A 26 -6.54 15.40 -3.60
C THR A 26 -6.94 15.13 -2.14
N PRO A 27 -8.17 14.65 -1.86
CA PRO A 27 -8.57 14.33 -0.49
C PRO A 27 -7.70 13.22 0.06
N THR A 28 -7.11 13.46 1.23
CA THR A 28 -6.44 12.43 2.03
C THR A 28 -7.46 11.34 2.38
N PRO A 29 -7.18 10.05 2.12
CA PRO A 29 -8.10 8.98 2.50
C PRO A 29 -8.28 8.97 4.01
N THR A 30 -9.54 9.04 4.45
CA THR A 30 -9.92 8.81 5.85
C THR A 30 -9.53 7.37 6.21
N PRO A 31 -8.80 7.13 7.32
CA PRO A 31 -8.48 5.77 7.73
C PRO A 31 -9.79 5.03 8.05
N THR A 32 -10.10 4.00 7.25
CA THR A 32 -11.11 3.01 7.59
C THR A 32 -10.76 2.45 8.97
N GLY A 33 -11.73 2.42 9.88
CA GLY A 33 -11.52 2.05 11.29
C GLY A 33 -10.73 0.75 11.40
N ALA A 34 -9.52 0.84 11.98
CA ALA A 34 -8.68 -0.33 12.20
C ALA A 34 -9.45 -1.35 13.06
N PRO A 35 -9.31 -2.66 12.78
CA PRO A 35 -9.92 -3.68 13.62
C PRO A 35 -9.44 -3.51 15.06
N THR A 36 -10.38 -3.44 16.00
CA THR A 36 -10.06 -3.25 17.43
C THR A 36 -9.43 -4.53 17.97
N SER A 37 -8.17 -4.44 18.38
CA SER A 37 -7.48 -5.49 19.13
C SER A 37 -8.27 -5.85 20.39
N THR A 38 -8.51 -7.14 20.60
CA THR A 38 -9.12 -7.66 21.85
C THR A 38 -8.08 -7.92 22.94
N PHE A 39 -6.80 -7.75 22.64
CA PHE A 39 -5.70 -7.95 23.57
C PHE A 39 -5.56 -6.77 24.54
N PRO A 40 -5.00 -6.98 25.75
CA PRO A 40 -4.68 -5.88 26.65
C PRO A 40 -3.79 -4.84 25.95
N PRO A 41 -4.14 -3.54 25.98
CA PRO A 41 -3.36 -2.52 25.30
C PRO A 41 -1.88 -2.55 25.74
N GLY A 42 -0.97 -2.58 24.76
CA GLY A 42 0.47 -2.62 25.02
C GLY A 42 1.03 -4.00 25.36
N SER A 43 0.20 -5.06 25.41
CA SER A 43 0.71 -6.43 25.49
C SER A 43 1.53 -6.78 24.24
N LEU A 44 2.36 -7.83 24.34
CA LEU A 44 3.12 -8.32 23.20
C LEU A 44 2.19 -8.72 22.04
N GLU A 45 1.08 -9.38 22.35
CA GLU A 45 0.05 -9.78 21.40
C GLU A 45 -0.58 -8.57 20.70
N ASP A 46 -0.91 -7.52 21.45
CA ASP A 46 -1.44 -6.26 20.90
C ASP A 46 -0.44 -5.59 19.94
N GLN A 47 0.84 -5.55 20.31
CA GLN A 47 1.89 -4.99 19.48
C GLN A 47 2.09 -5.78 18.18
N LEU A 48 2.17 -7.11 18.27
CA LEU A 48 2.34 -7.99 17.11
C LEU A 48 1.10 -7.95 16.21
N TYR A 49 -0.10 -7.92 16.79
CA TYR A 49 -1.34 -7.78 16.04
C TYR A 49 -1.37 -6.49 15.22
N LYS A 50 -1.05 -5.35 15.87
CA LYS A 50 -0.95 -4.05 15.19
C LYS A 50 0.12 -4.07 14.09
N ALA A 51 1.28 -4.67 14.34
CA ALA A 51 2.33 -4.80 13.35
C ALA A 51 1.85 -5.60 12.12
N THR A 52 1.16 -6.73 12.33
CA THR A 52 0.56 -7.52 11.25
C THR A 52 -0.47 -6.73 10.46
N VAL A 53 -1.42 -6.05 11.14
CA VAL A 53 -2.45 -5.25 10.47
C VAL A 53 -1.85 -4.10 9.67
N ASN A 54 -0.87 -3.38 10.24
CA ASN A 54 -0.20 -2.27 9.55
C ASN A 54 0.56 -2.75 8.30
N PHE A 55 1.22 -3.91 8.37
CA PHE A 55 1.89 -4.50 7.21
C PHE A 55 0.91 -4.79 6.06
N TYR A 56 -0.23 -5.42 6.33
CA TYR A 56 -1.23 -5.68 5.29
C TYR A 56 -1.92 -4.40 4.81
N ALA A 57 -2.07 -3.39 5.67
CA ALA A 57 -2.52 -2.07 5.25
C ALA A 57 -1.54 -1.40 4.28
N ALA A 58 -0.23 -1.52 4.53
CA ALA A 58 0.81 -1.05 3.62
C ALA A 58 0.74 -1.78 2.27
N ILE A 59 0.54 -3.11 2.27
CA ILE A 59 0.34 -3.88 1.02
C ILE A 59 -0.90 -3.38 0.26
N ASN A 60 -2.03 -3.19 0.94
CA ASN A 60 -3.25 -2.66 0.33
C ASN A 60 -3.00 -1.27 -0.28
N GLN A 61 -2.24 -0.41 0.40
CA GLN A 61 -1.84 0.89 -0.12
C GLN A 61 -0.95 0.76 -1.35
N SER A 62 0.01 -0.18 -1.37
CA SER A 62 0.88 -0.43 -2.53
C SER A 62 0.08 -0.82 -3.76
N TYR A 63 -0.92 -1.68 -3.62
CA TYR A 63 -1.80 -2.02 -4.74
C TYR A 63 -2.61 -0.82 -5.25
N ARG A 64 -3.03 0.09 -4.38
CA ARG A 64 -3.78 1.28 -4.79
C ARG A 64 -2.92 2.35 -5.45
N THR A 65 -1.69 2.52 -4.95
CA THR A 65 -0.84 3.68 -5.29
C THR A 65 0.22 3.36 -6.31
N LEU A 66 0.48 2.08 -6.60
CA LEU A 66 1.65 1.75 -7.38
C LEU A 66 2.86 1.51 -6.49
N ASP A 67 2.87 1.96 -5.23
CA ASP A 67 4.07 2.25 -4.44
C ASP A 67 4.41 1.22 -3.36
N THR A 68 5.58 0.59 -3.47
CA THR A 68 6.06 -0.47 -2.57
C THR A 68 6.90 0.04 -1.40
N GLU A 69 7.28 1.33 -1.38
CA GLU A 69 8.08 1.90 -0.28
C GLU A 69 7.44 1.70 1.11
N PRO A 70 6.12 1.92 1.32
CA PRO A 70 5.49 1.73 2.63
C PRO A 70 5.61 0.30 3.18
N VAL A 71 5.73 -0.70 2.30
CA VAL A 71 5.90 -2.10 2.72
C VAL A 71 7.30 -2.32 3.29
N ALA A 72 8.32 -1.65 2.72
CA ALA A 72 9.71 -1.80 3.14
C ALA A 72 9.95 -1.35 4.59
N ASP A 73 9.20 -0.35 5.09
CA ASP A 73 9.28 0.13 6.48
C ASP A 73 8.91 -0.92 7.53
N HIS A 74 8.20 -1.97 7.12
CA HIS A 74 7.80 -3.08 7.97
C HIS A 74 8.75 -4.28 7.90
N LEU A 75 9.70 -4.29 6.96
CA LEU A 75 10.58 -5.42 6.73
C LEU A 75 11.96 -5.19 7.35
N VAL A 76 12.62 -6.29 7.71
CA VAL A 76 14.07 -6.24 7.92
C VAL A 76 14.75 -5.98 6.56
N PRO A 77 15.75 -5.08 6.49
CA PRO A 77 16.51 -4.85 5.25
C PRO A 77 17.03 -6.16 4.65
N GLY A 78 16.71 -6.41 3.38
CA GLY A 78 17.06 -7.64 2.67
C GLY A 78 16.12 -8.82 2.90
N SER A 79 15.05 -8.67 3.70
CA SER A 79 14.01 -9.70 3.82
C SER A 79 13.24 -9.87 2.52
N ASN A 80 12.93 -11.11 2.18
CA ASN A 80 12.06 -11.48 1.07
C ASN A 80 10.59 -11.72 1.51
N ALA A 81 10.23 -11.38 2.74
CA ALA A 81 8.92 -11.70 3.30
C ALA A 81 7.74 -11.09 2.53
N ALA A 82 7.94 -10.00 1.81
CA ALA A 82 6.89 -9.41 0.97
C ALA A 82 7.19 -9.48 -0.53
N SER A 83 8.20 -10.23 -0.97
CA SER A 83 8.68 -10.17 -2.35
C SER A 83 7.61 -10.50 -3.38
N SER A 84 6.70 -11.43 -3.06
CA SER A 84 5.57 -11.79 -3.94
C SER A 84 4.61 -10.62 -4.14
N TYR A 85 4.34 -9.83 -3.09
CA TYR A 85 3.48 -8.65 -3.19
C TYR A 85 4.18 -7.52 -3.95
N THR A 86 5.41 -7.18 -3.56
CA THR A 86 6.12 -6.03 -4.15
C THR A 86 6.47 -6.26 -5.61
N SER A 87 6.94 -7.47 -5.97
CA SER A 87 7.22 -7.81 -7.37
C SER A 87 5.97 -7.77 -8.22
N TYR A 88 4.81 -8.10 -7.65
CA TYR A 88 3.56 -8.06 -8.38
C TYR A 88 3.08 -6.63 -8.63
N VAL A 89 3.15 -5.77 -7.62
CA VAL A 89 2.90 -4.32 -7.74
C VAL A 89 3.81 -3.70 -8.81
N GLU A 90 5.11 -4.02 -8.78
CA GLU A 90 6.09 -3.53 -9.75
C GLU A 90 5.81 -4.02 -11.18
N LYS A 91 5.41 -5.29 -11.34
CA LYS A 91 4.99 -5.84 -12.63
C LYS A 91 3.81 -5.03 -13.19
N VAL A 92 2.73 -4.87 -12.41
CA VAL A 92 1.53 -4.13 -12.83
C VAL A 92 1.89 -2.69 -13.22
N ARG A 93 2.70 -2.02 -12.40
CA ARG A 93 3.23 -0.68 -12.70
C ARG A 93 4.00 -0.65 -14.02
N SER A 94 4.91 -1.59 -14.25
CA SER A 94 5.75 -1.64 -15.45
C SER A 94 4.95 -1.87 -16.74
N GLN A 95 3.80 -2.53 -16.63
CA GLN A 95 2.89 -2.79 -17.75
C GLN A 95 1.93 -1.61 -18.01
N GLY A 96 1.96 -0.57 -17.18
CA GLY A 96 1.00 0.54 -17.24
C GLY A 96 -0.42 0.12 -16.86
N HIS A 97 -0.53 -0.97 -16.10
CA HIS A 97 -1.80 -1.49 -15.58
C HIS A 97 -2.11 -0.84 -14.23
N HIS A 98 -3.33 -1.02 -13.75
CA HIS A 98 -3.73 -0.64 -12.40
C HIS A 98 -4.74 -1.63 -11.83
N PHE A 99 -4.98 -1.54 -10.53
CA PHE A 99 -5.94 -2.39 -9.85
C PHE A 99 -7.26 -1.65 -9.62
N GLU A 100 -8.38 -2.35 -9.78
CA GLU A 100 -9.73 -1.85 -9.54
C GLU A 100 -10.53 -2.80 -8.65
N GLY A 101 -11.45 -2.23 -7.87
CA GLY A 101 -12.35 -3.01 -7.02
C GLY A 101 -11.62 -3.84 -5.97
N LEU A 102 -10.40 -3.44 -5.59
CA LEU A 102 -9.60 -4.15 -4.60
C LEU A 102 -10.32 -4.19 -3.26
N GLY A 103 -10.47 -5.40 -2.76
CA GLY A 103 -10.72 -5.64 -1.37
C GLY A 103 -9.60 -5.21 -0.45
N GLU A 104 -9.86 -5.30 0.84
CA GLU A 104 -8.84 -5.12 1.87
C GLU A 104 -8.47 -6.47 2.44
N TYR A 105 -7.17 -6.69 2.62
CA TYR A 105 -6.72 -7.77 3.48
C TYR A 105 -7.28 -7.62 4.89
N GLN A 106 -7.90 -8.67 5.41
CA GLN A 106 -8.37 -8.74 6.78
C GLN A 106 -7.66 -9.87 7.53
N VAL A 107 -7.28 -9.57 8.76
CA VAL A 107 -6.57 -10.48 9.66
C VAL A 107 -7.55 -10.94 10.74
N THR A 108 -7.81 -12.24 10.79
CA THR A 108 -8.69 -12.86 11.78
C THR A 108 -7.99 -14.06 12.43
N ASN A 109 -8.56 -14.63 13.49
CA ASN A 109 -8.02 -15.84 14.14
C ASN A 109 -6.53 -15.73 14.55
N PHE A 110 -6.11 -14.53 14.94
CA PHE A 110 -4.72 -14.22 15.28
C PHE A 110 -4.28 -14.93 16.56
N ARG A 111 -3.11 -15.56 16.50
CA ARG A 111 -2.48 -16.28 17.61
C ARG A 111 -0.98 -16.09 17.57
N VAL A 112 -0.39 -15.77 18.71
CA VAL A 112 1.07 -15.71 18.86
C VAL A 112 1.60 -17.12 19.13
N LYS A 113 2.56 -17.55 18.32
CA LYS A 113 3.35 -18.77 18.54
C LYS A 113 4.72 -18.37 19.06
N LEU A 114 5.08 -18.90 20.22
CA LEU A 114 6.40 -18.71 20.80
C LEU A 114 7.42 -19.63 20.11
N ASP A 115 7.77 -19.30 18.87
CA ASP A 115 8.82 -19.99 18.12
C ASP A 115 10.11 -19.18 18.22
N GLY A 116 11.01 -19.57 19.12
CA GLY A 116 12.36 -19.02 19.17
C GLY A 116 13.02 -19.11 20.55
N SER A 117 14.15 -19.82 20.60
CA SER A 117 14.98 -19.99 21.80
C SER A 117 15.58 -18.69 22.36
N ASN A 118 15.54 -17.58 21.62
CA ASN A 118 16.30 -16.36 21.92
C ASN A 118 15.45 -15.14 22.31
N GLY A 119 14.13 -15.30 22.54
CA GLY A 119 13.26 -14.23 23.08
C GLY A 119 12.96 -13.05 22.15
N ASN A 120 13.80 -12.79 21.13
CA ASN A 120 13.70 -11.63 20.24
C ASN A 120 12.99 -11.92 18.91
N THR A 121 12.65 -13.18 18.64
CA THR A 121 11.88 -13.62 17.48
C THR A 121 10.50 -14.11 17.95
N ARG A 122 9.46 -13.75 17.20
CA ARG A 122 8.07 -14.14 17.47
C ARG A 122 7.40 -14.57 16.18
N ARG A 123 6.75 -15.72 16.19
CA ARG A 123 5.88 -16.12 15.08
C ARG A 123 4.44 -15.80 15.47
N VAL A 124 3.66 -15.35 14.51
CA VAL A 124 2.21 -15.24 14.64
C VAL A 124 1.58 -16.04 13.53
N GLU A 125 0.44 -16.64 13.84
CA GLU A 125 -0.41 -17.31 12.87
C GLU A 125 -1.76 -16.59 12.87
N PHE A 126 -2.40 -16.53 11.73
CA PHE A 126 -3.69 -15.88 11.56
C PHE A 126 -4.35 -16.41 10.30
N THR A 127 -5.63 -16.12 10.15
CA THR A 127 -6.34 -16.28 8.90
C THR A 127 -6.34 -14.95 8.16
N LEU A 128 -5.84 -14.97 6.93
CA LEU A 128 -5.90 -13.85 6.00
C LEU A 128 -7.07 -14.04 5.04
N SER A 129 -7.88 -13.00 4.85
CA SER A 129 -8.91 -12.93 3.82
C SER A 129 -8.73 -11.68 2.97
N ILE A 130 -9.20 -11.71 1.72
CA ILE A 130 -9.23 -10.56 0.81
C ILE A 130 -10.53 -10.58 0.02
N SER A 131 -11.20 -9.42 -0.05
CA SER A 131 -12.44 -9.28 -0.83
C SER A 131 -12.15 -8.97 -2.30
N GLY A 132 -11.49 -9.88 -3.02
CA GLY A 132 -11.33 -9.89 -4.47
C GLY A 132 -10.78 -8.60 -5.11
N GLY A 133 -10.89 -8.51 -6.42
CA GLY A 133 -10.53 -7.32 -7.21
C GLY A 133 -10.19 -7.69 -8.65
N ARG A 134 -9.62 -6.75 -9.40
CA ARG A 134 -9.09 -7.03 -10.74
C ARG A 134 -7.90 -6.15 -11.09
N GLU A 135 -6.98 -6.69 -11.86
CA GLU A 135 -5.99 -5.93 -12.63
C GLU A 135 -6.62 -5.56 -13.98
N VAL A 136 -6.50 -4.29 -14.36
CA VAL A 136 -6.95 -3.80 -15.65
C VAL A 136 -5.79 -3.14 -16.39
N ASP A 137 -5.81 -3.23 -17.72
CA ASP A 137 -4.85 -2.56 -18.57
C ASP A 137 -5.12 -1.05 -18.66
N ALA A 138 -4.25 -0.33 -19.38
CA ALA A 138 -4.39 1.11 -19.60
C ALA A 138 -5.71 1.53 -20.29
N ASN A 139 -6.43 0.60 -20.93
CA ASN A 139 -7.71 0.84 -21.58
C ASN A 139 -8.90 0.45 -20.67
N GLY A 140 -8.65 0.04 -19.43
CA GLY A 140 -9.66 -0.44 -18.49
C GLY A 140 -10.17 -1.85 -18.77
N LYS A 141 -9.49 -2.61 -19.65
CA LYS A 141 -9.85 -4.02 -19.90
C LYS A 141 -9.26 -4.89 -18.79
N ALA A 142 -10.08 -5.74 -18.20
CA ALA A 142 -9.62 -6.72 -17.21
C ALA A 142 -8.56 -7.65 -17.82
N VAL A 143 -7.41 -7.69 -17.16
CA VAL A 143 -6.29 -8.59 -17.44
C VAL A 143 -6.38 -9.82 -16.54
N GLU A 144 -6.69 -9.59 -15.26
CA GLU A 144 -6.84 -10.64 -14.25
C GLU A 144 -7.93 -10.25 -13.26
N THR A 145 -8.73 -11.23 -12.81
CA THR A 145 -9.77 -11.03 -11.79
C THR A 145 -9.47 -11.96 -10.63
N TYR A 146 -9.49 -11.42 -9.41
CA TYR A 146 -9.34 -12.17 -8.17
C TYR A 146 -10.70 -12.30 -7.52
N GLU A 147 -11.10 -13.55 -7.28
CA GLU A 147 -12.29 -13.83 -6.48
C GLU A 147 -12.02 -13.52 -5.01
N ALA A 148 -13.09 -13.24 -4.27
CA ALA A 148 -12.99 -13.07 -2.84
C ALA A 148 -12.51 -14.38 -2.20
N GLU A 149 -11.38 -14.31 -1.52
CA GLU A 149 -10.81 -15.46 -0.84
C GLU A 149 -10.97 -15.28 0.65
N THR A 150 -11.74 -16.20 1.22
CA THR A 150 -12.29 -15.98 2.56
C THR A 150 -11.39 -16.54 3.66
N TRP A 151 -10.52 -17.53 3.38
CA TRP A 151 -9.72 -18.18 4.42
C TRP A 151 -8.40 -18.76 3.88
N ARG A 152 -7.28 -18.06 4.11
CA ARG A 152 -5.95 -18.67 4.05
C ARG A 152 -5.29 -18.60 5.41
N ASP A 153 -4.84 -19.75 5.91
CA ASP A 153 -3.91 -19.76 7.03
C ASP A 153 -2.59 -19.11 6.58
N ALA A 154 -2.12 -18.17 7.38
CA ALA A 154 -0.90 -17.44 7.13
C ALA A 154 -0.11 -17.30 8.43
N TRP A 155 1.18 -17.09 8.29
CA TRP A 155 2.03 -16.77 9.42
C TRP A 155 3.06 -15.71 9.05
N ILE A 156 3.45 -14.94 10.07
CA ILE A 156 4.53 -13.96 9.98
C ILE A 156 5.51 -14.25 11.10
N THR A 157 6.80 -14.19 10.79
CA THR A 157 7.87 -14.17 11.77
C THR A 157 8.37 -12.73 11.91
N PHE A 158 8.31 -12.23 13.13
CA PHE A 158 8.81 -10.93 13.53
C PHE A 158 10.13 -11.06 14.29
N THR A 159 10.97 -10.03 14.18
CA THR A 159 12.12 -9.79 15.04
C THR A 159 11.97 -8.42 15.71
N GLY A 160 12.23 -8.37 17.01
CA GLY A 160 12.26 -7.12 17.76
C GLY A 160 13.56 -6.39 17.50
N LYS A 161 13.52 -5.15 17.03
CA LYS A 161 14.70 -4.30 16.83
C LYS A 161 14.37 -2.86 17.20
N ASP A 162 15.15 -2.28 18.10
CA ASP A 162 15.02 -0.86 18.50
C ASP A 162 13.60 -0.45 18.94
N GLY A 163 12.86 -1.38 19.58
CA GLY A 163 11.48 -1.15 20.03
C GLY A 163 10.41 -1.33 18.94
N GLN A 164 10.79 -1.74 17.73
CA GLN A 164 9.88 -2.05 16.62
C GLN A 164 9.89 -3.55 16.29
N TRP A 165 8.74 -4.07 15.89
CA TRP A 165 8.61 -5.42 15.34
C TRP A 165 8.75 -5.36 13.82
N LEU A 166 9.84 -5.92 13.30
CA LEU A 166 10.12 -6.00 11.87
C LEU A 166 9.87 -7.42 11.37
N ILE A 167 9.37 -7.53 10.14
CA ILE A 167 9.06 -8.81 9.51
C ILE A 167 10.33 -9.38 8.89
N VAL A 168 10.64 -10.64 9.23
CA VAL A 168 11.76 -11.39 8.64
C VAL A 168 11.28 -12.47 7.68
N GLY A 169 10.06 -12.99 7.88
CA GLY A 169 9.51 -14.06 7.06
C GLY A 169 7.99 -14.05 7.11
N GLN A 170 7.37 -14.51 6.03
CA GLN A 170 5.93 -14.62 5.89
C GLN A 170 5.62 -15.81 4.97
N ALA A 171 4.52 -16.51 5.23
CA ALA A 171 3.96 -17.44 4.29
C ALA A 171 2.43 -17.45 4.36
N VAL A 172 1.81 -17.84 3.25
CA VAL A 172 0.37 -17.94 3.08
C VAL A 172 0.06 -19.31 2.49
N GLY A 173 -0.83 -20.08 3.12
CA GLY A 173 -1.27 -21.40 2.67
C GLY A 173 -0.53 -22.59 3.29
N GLU A 174 0.45 -22.37 4.16
CA GLU A 174 1.19 -23.42 4.87
C GLU A 174 1.21 -23.14 6.38
N SER A 175 0.13 -23.47 7.08
CA SER A 175 0.18 -23.68 8.53
C SER A 175 0.93 -24.99 8.78
N SER A 176 2.19 -24.90 9.18
CA SER A 176 2.97 -26.08 9.59
C SER A 176 2.31 -26.69 10.82
N ASN A 177 1.76 -27.90 10.64
CA ASN A 177 1.19 -28.76 11.68
C ASN A 177 2.25 -29.20 12.70
#